data_AF-A0A550HLN7-F1
#
_entry.id   AF-A0A550HLN7-F1
#
_cell.length_a   1.000
_cell.length_b   1.000
_cell.length_c   1.000
_cell.angle_alpha   90.00
_cell.angle_beta   90.00
_cell.angle_gamma   90.00
#
_symmetry.space_group_name_H-M   'P 1'
#
loop_
_entity.id
_entity.type
_entity.pdbx_description
1 polymer ?
#
loop_
_entity_poly.entity_id
_entity_poly.type
_entity_poly.pdbx_seq_one_letter_code
_entity_poly.pdbx_strand_id
1 'polypeptide(L)'
;MRTSRVLSARVPSVRVSSAGRAGRAVRAVGAGLLVLGAVASPAAADSSPSAGPSDDDAAPTSAGTSFRTATEVDQGQRATASASMGDYLYWSFPADAGQRPTVKATVKLPDAHASATWQVDVYDGLRRRQACQYGAQTRTAAQDAASVELSCTLRTVRAWSEPWADDPLPGTYYVRLTTVGLKTADLGLPVSAEVQVDSKDVGGAAAVDGSLAEPLVPGVAVAAGSDSDEDSGTSVAVLSSIEPDDGWASGWWSDRWVWTAVGGVLAALAGVGGYSLTRGVGRPSRVPPSA
;
A
#
# COMPACT_ATOMS: atom_id res chain seq x y z
N MET A 1 0.47 73.15 -13.32
CA MET A 1 0.07 73.08 -11.89
C MET A 1 0.64 71.79 -11.30
N ARG A 2 1.40 71.92 -10.20
CA ARG A 2 1.61 70.95 -9.10
C ARG A 2 2.03 69.51 -9.46
N THR A 3 3.31 69.15 -9.37
CA THR A 3 4.15 68.84 -8.17
C THR A 3 4.22 67.33 -7.87
N SER A 4 5.48 66.83 -7.78
CA SER A 4 5.97 65.89 -6.75
C SER A 4 5.45 64.44 -6.81
N ARG A 5 6.18 63.40 -6.42
CA ARG A 5 7.50 63.23 -5.79
C ARG A 5 7.88 61.74 -5.94
N VAL A 6 9.16 61.49 -6.13
CA VAL A 6 9.81 60.20 -5.90
C VAL A 6 9.64 59.81 -4.43
N LEU A 7 9.20 58.57 -4.13
CA LEU A 7 9.39 57.96 -2.82
C LEU A 7 9.85 56.49 -2.99
N SER A 8 11.16 56.32 -2.90
CA SER A 8 11.85 55.04 -2.73
C SER A 8 11.64 54.57 -1.29
N ALA A 9 10.88 53.50 -1.08
CA ALA A 9 10.73 52.88 0.23
C ALA A 9 11.93 51.96 0.52
N ARG A 10 12.71 52.34 1.53
CA ARG A 10 13.80 51.57 2.12
C ARG A 10 13.25 50.38 2.90
N VAL A 11 13.77 49.18 2.62
CA VAL A 11 13.63 47.99 3.46
C VAL A 11 14.56 48.13 4.67
N PRO A 12 14.10 47.95 5.91
CA PRO A 12 14.96 48.02 7.09
C PRO A 12 15.82 46.75 7.21
N SER A 13 17.14 46.96 7.19
CA SER A 13 18.15 45.96 7.49
C SER A 13 18.19 45.69 9.00
N VAL A 14 17.81 44.47 9.42
CA VAL A 14 17.99 44.03 10.81
C VAL A 14 19.46 43.67 11.02
N ARG A 15 20.17 44.51 11.78
CA ARG A 15 21.50 44.21 12.33
C ARG A 15 21.31 43.39 13.61
N VAL A 16 21.76 42.14 13.62
CA VAL A 16 22.01 41.40 14.86
C VAL A 16 23.45 41.65 15.26
N SER A 17 23.63 42.41 16.34
CA SER A 17 24.92 42.73 16.93
C SER A 17 25.51 41.52 17.64
N SER A 18 26.71 41.14 17.20
CA SER A 18 27.64 40.27 17.92
C SER A 18 28.21 41.00 19.14
N ALA A 19 28.08 40.41 20.33
CA ALA A 19 28.93 40.74 21.47
C ALA A 19 29.49 39.43 22.04
N GLY A 20 30.77 39.18 21.77
CA GLY A 20 31.53 38.13 22.41
C GLY A 20 31.95 38.51 23.82
N ARG A 21 32.03 37.52 24.71
CA ARG A 21 33.03 37.51 25.77
C ARG A 21 33.63 36.12 25.90
N ALA A 22 34.94 36.09 25.71
CA ALA A 22 35.82 34.99 26.01
C ALA A 22 35.85 34.71 27.51
N GLY A 23 35.87 33.43 27.86
CA GLY A 23 36.16 32.93 29.20
C GLY A 23 36.69 31.51 29.09
N ARG A 24 38.02 31.37 29.03
CA ARG A 24 38.73 30.11 29.33
C ARG A 24 38.38 29.69 30.75
N ALA A 25 38.08 28.41 31.00
CA ALA A 25 39.04 27.48 31.61
C ALA A 25 38.39 26.21 32.19
N VAL A 26 39.22 25.17 32.17
CA VAL A 26 39.24 23.96 33.02
C VAL A 26 38.40 22.74 32.60
N ARG A 27 39.16 21.75 32.13
CA ARG A 27 38.88 20.31 32.10
C ARG A 27 38.40 19.80 33.46
N ALA A 28 37.38 18.96 33.47
CA ALA A 28 37.27 17.88 34.45
C ALA A 28 36.84 16.59 33.72
N VAL A 29 37.78 15.66 33.64
CA VAL A 29 37.56 14.25 33.31
C VAL A 29 37.04 13.60 34.59
N GLY A 30 35.84 13.05 34.55
CA GLY A 30 35.29 12.19 35.60
C GLY A 30 35.02 10.82 35.02
N ALA A 31 35.91 9.86 35.31
CA ALA A 31 35.72 8.46 35.02
C ALA A 31 34.64 7.88 35.95
N GLY A 32 33.68 7.16 35.38
CA GLY A 32 32.70 6.36 36.10
C GLY A 32 32.55 5.01 35.42
N LEU A 33 33.43 4.09 35.77
CA LEU A 33 33.35 2.67 35.42
C LEU A 33 32.44 2.01 36.47
N LEU A 34 31.28 1.49 36.06
CA LEU A 34 30.57 0.44 36.79
C LEU A 34 30.08 -0.63 35.82
N VAL A 35 30.32 -1.85 36.24
CA VAL A 35 30.32 -3.11 35.50
C VAL A 35 29.21 -4.00 36.10
N LEU A 36 28.63 -4.87 35.25
CA LEU A 36 27.75 -6.03 35.50
C LEU A 36 26.23 -5.81 35.62
N GLY A 37 25.52 -6.29 34.59
CA GLY A 37 24.78 -7.55 34.70
C GLY A 37 23.32 -7.46 35.17
N ALA A 38 22.39 -7.41 34.22
CA ALA A 38 21.05 -7.97 34.38
C ALA A 38 20.54 -8.48 33.02
N VAL A 39 20.46 -9.80 32.89
CA VAL A 39 19.62 -10.47 31.90
C VAL A 39 18.16 -10.23 32.29
N ALA A 40 17.45 -9.42 31.52
CA ALA A 40 16.01 -9.31 31.61
C ALA A 40 15.43 -9.74 30.27
N SER A 41 14.67 -10.83 30.31
CA SER A 41 13.87 -11.39 29.24
C SER A 41 13.07 -10.31 28.50
N PRO A 42 12.76 -10.48 27.20
CA PRO A 42 11.88 -9.55 26.51
C PRO A 42 10.54 -9.50 27.26
N ALA A 43 10.17 -8.30 27.69
CA ALA A 43 8.83 -8.03 28.18
C ALA A 43 7.86 -8.38 27.05
N ALA A 44 6.96 -9.32 27.32
CA ALA A 44 5.82 -9.59 26.48
C ALA A 44 5.10 -8.27 26.20
N ALA A 45 4.94 -7.95 24.92
CA ALA A 45 4.12 -6.85 24.47
C ALA A 45 2.72 -7.03 25.07
N ASP A 46 2.28 -6.01 25.79
CA ASP A 46 0.93 -5.93 26.32
C ASP A 46 -0.06 -5.96 25.16
N SER A 47 -1.06 -6.81 25.30
CA SER A 47 -2.05 -7.10 24.29
C SER A 47 -2.78 -5.82 23.90
N SER A 48 -2.49 -5.30 22.70
CA SER A 48 -3.40 -4.40 22.02
C SER A 48 -4.78 -5.07 21.98
N PRO A 49 -5.87 -4.41 22.40
CA PRO A 49 -7.19 -4.98 22.22
C PRO A 49 -7.42 -5.13 20.72
N SER A 50 -7.26 -6.36 20.25
CA SER A 50 -7.74 -6.78 18.95
C SER A 50 -9.24 -6.60 19.01
N ALA A 51 -9.74 -5.55 18.35
CA ALA A 51 -11.13 -5.49 17.98
C ALA A 51 -11.34 -6.68 17.04
N GLY A 52 -11.85 -7.77 17.60
CA GLY A 52 -12.32 -8.88 16.79
C GLY A 52 -13.40 -8.36 15.85
N PRO A 53 -13.51 -8.89 14.62
CA PRO A 53 -14.62 -8.57 13.74
C PRO A 53 -15.91 -8.84 14.50
N SER A 54 -16.79 -7.86 14.53
CA SER A 54 -18.12 -8.02 15.08
C SER A 54 -18.82 -9.14 14.29
N ASP A 55 -19.47 -10.06 14.99
CA ASP A 55 -20.06 -11.31 14.47
C ASP A 55 -21.29 -11.10 13.54
N ASP A 56 -21.31 -10.08 12.68
CA ASP A 56 -22.44 -9.79 11.75
C ASP A 56 -22.03 -9.55 10.28
N ASP A 57 -20.76 -9.63 9.89
CA ASP A 57 -20.35 -9.48 8.49
C ASP A 57 -20.40 -10.81 7.73
N ALA A 58 -21.62 -11.27 7.44
CA ALA A 58 -21.83 -12.41 6.56
C ALA A 58 -21.21 -12.14 5.18
N ALA A 59 -20.34 -13.04 4.72
CA ALA A 59 -19.67 -12.88 3.43
C ALA A 59 -20.68 -12.72 2.28
N PRO A 60 -20.38 -11.88 1.28
CA PRO A 60 -21.34 -11.56 0.23
C PRO A 60 -21.75 -12.82 -0.54
N THR A 61 -23.06 -12.97 -0.74
CA THR A 61 -23.69 -14.13 -1.40
C THR A 61 -24.22 -13.80 -2.80
N SER A 62 -23.92 -12.59 -3.29
CA SER A 62 -24.30 -12.12 -4.61
C SER A 62 -23.10 -11.50 -5.34
N ALA A 63 -23.16 -11.54 -6.67
CA ALA A 63 -22.25 -10.81 -7.54
C ALA A 63 -22.98 -9.65 -8.21
N GLY A 64 -22.23 -8.62 -8.57
CA GLY A 64 -22.68 -7.58 -9.48
C GLY A 64 -22.82 -8.09 -10.90
N THR A 65 -23.56 -7.36 -11.71
CA THR A 65 -23.76 -7.62 -13.16
C THR A 65 -23.01 -6.65 -14.05
N SER A 66 -22.36 -5.63 -13.47
CA SER A 66 -21.57 -4.63 -14.16
C SER A 66 -20.48 -4.05 -13.24
N PHE A 67 -19.50 -3.35 -13.80
CA PHE A 67 -18.50 -2.60 -13.02
C PHE A 67 -19.10 -1.62 -12.00
N ARG A 68 -20.28 -1.06 -12.28
CA ARG A 68 -20.93 -0.08 -11.38
C ARG A 68 -21.72 -0.73 -10.26
N THR A 69 -22.04 -2.01 -10.41
CA THR A 69 -22.85 -2.78 -9.47
C THR A 69 -22.05 -3.94 -8.88
N ALA A 70 -20.72 -3.91 -9.05
CA ALA A 70 -19.81 -4.93 -8.52
C ALA A 70 -20.00 -5.04 -7.01
N THR A 71 -20.13 -6.26 -6.51
CA THR A 71 -20.26 -6.48 -5.07
C THR A 71 -18.89 -6.29 -4.41
N GLU A 72 -18.84 -5.50 -3.35
CA GLU A 72 -17.63 -5.30 -2.56
C GLU A 72 -17.26 -6.58 -1.80
N VAL A 73 -15.97 -6.91 -1.79
CA VAL A 73 -15.42 -8.09 -1.12
C VAL A 73 -14.12 -7.69 -0.45
N ASP A 74 -14.00 -8.00 0.83
CA ASP A 74 -12.78 -7.75 1.58
C ASP A 74 -11.71 -8.79 1.25
N GLN A 75 -10.45 -8.39 1.39
CA GLN A 75 -9.35 -9.32 1.19
C GLN A 75 -9.38 -10.42 2.27
N GLY A 76 -9.10 -11.66 1.88
CA GLY A 76 -9.20 -12.84 2.75
C GLY A 76 -10.63 -13.38 2.89
N GLN A 77 -11.66 -12.61 2.52
CA GLN A 77 -13.06 -13.04 2.57
C GLN A 77 -13.44 -13.84 1.33
N ARG A 78 -14.30 -14.86 1.51
CA ARG A 78 -14.84 -15.68 0.40
C ARG A 78 -16.24 -15.21 0.02
N ALA A 79 -16.36 -14.58 -1.14
CA ALA A 79 -17.64 -14.24 -1.74
C ALA A 79 -18.21 -15.42 -2.52
N THR A 80 -19.54 -15.55 -2.52
CA THR A 80 -20.25 -16.56 -3.31
C THR A 80 -21.33 -15.90 -4.17
N ALA A 81 -21.73 -16.55 -5.26
CA ALA A 81 -22.86 -16.11 -6.07
C ALA A 81 -23.52 -17.30 -6.77
N SER A 82 -24.85 -17.27 -6.85
CA SER A 82 -25.61 -18.13 -7.76
C SER A 82 -25.82 -17.38 -9.07
N ALA A 83 -25.59 -18.03 -10.19
CA ALA A 83 -25.62 -17.41 -11.51
C ALA A 83 -26.00 -18.42 -12.59
N SER A 84 -26.00 -17.98 -13.84
CA SER A 84 -26.19 -18.83 -15.00
C SER A 84 -24.94 -18.85 -15.89
N MET A 85 -24.71 -19.96 -16.58
CA MET A 85 -23.68 -20.05 -17.62
C MET A 85 -23.94 -18.99 -18.70
N GLY A 86 -22.95 -18.14 -18.95
CA GLY A 86 -23.05 -17.01 -19.88
C GLY A 86 -23.16 -15.65 -19.18
N ASP A 87 -23.43 -15.62 -17.88
CA ASP A 87 -23.47 -14.38 -17.12
C ASP A 87 -22.07 -13.77 -16.95
N TYR A 88 -22.06 -12.47 -16.67
CA TYR A 88 -20.88 -11.75 -16.22
C TYR A 88 -21.05 -11.40 -14.75
N LEU A 89 -20.17 -11.95 -13.91
CA LEU A 89 -20.19 -11.74 -12.48
C LEU A 89 -19.08 -10.77 -12.08
N TYR A 90 -19.43 -9.76 -11.30
CA TYR A 90 -18.53 -8.68 -10.90
C TYR A 90 -18.39 -8.56 -9.39
N TRP A 91 -17.15 -8.48 -8.93
CA TRP A 91 -16.79 -8.11 -7.56
C TRP A 91 -15.75 -7.00 -7.57
N SER A 92 -15.65 -6.26 -6.48
CA SER A 92 -14.60 -5.25 -6.28
C SER A 92 -13.89 -5.43 -4.95
N PHE A 93 -12.61 -5.12 -4.91
CA PHE A 93 -11.79 -5.16 -3.70
C PHE A 93 -10.78 -4.00 -3.71
N PRO A 94 -10.42 -3.43 -2.54
CA PRO A 94 -9.34 -2.46 -2.44
C PRO A 94 -7.99 -3.16 -2.62
N ALA A 95 -6.99 -2.53 -3.25
CA ALA A 95 -5.60 -2.97 -3.13
C ALA A 95 -4.65 -1.78 -3.12
N ASP A 96 -3.71 -1.80 -2.17
CA ASP A 96 -2.82 -0.68 -1.88
C ASP A 96 -1.37 -0.94 -2.30
N ALA A 97 -0.53 0.10 -2.33
CA ALA A 97 0.87 0.02 -2.68
C ALA A 97 1.62 -1.03 -1.82
N GLY A 98 2.52 -1.78 -2.46
CA GLY A 98 3.28 -2.86 -1.82
C GLY A 98 2.52 -4.19 -1.74
N GLN A 99 1.20 -4.18 -1.93
CA GLN A 99 0.39 -5.38 -1.95
C GLN A 99 0.51 -6.14 -3.28
N ARG A 100 0.39 -7.47 -3.22
CA ARG A 100 0.29 -8.35 -4.39
C ARG A 100 -0.96 -9.23 -4.30
N PRO A 101 -2.10 -8.74 -4.82
CA PRO A 101 -3.35 -9.49 -4.79
C PRO A 101 -3.31 -10.76 -5.65
N THR A 102 -4.01 -11.78 -5.19
CA THR A 102 -4.27 -13.04 -5.88
C THR A 102 -5.75 -13.32 -5.84
N VAL A 103 -6.39 -13.21 -7.00
CA VAL A 103 -7.79 -13.57 -7.19
C VAL A 103 -7.87 -15.06 -7.47
N LYS A 104 -8.69 -15.78 -6.72
CA LYS A 104 -9.05 -17.19 -6.96
C LYS A 104 -10.54 -17.26 -7.22
N ALA A 105 -10.92 -17.96 -8.29
CA ALA A 105 -12.31 -18.19 -8.61
C ALA A 105 -12.55 -19.69 -8.81
N THR A 106 -13.57 -20.21 -8.16
CA THR A 106 -14.03 -21.59 -8.33
C THR A 106 -15.47 -21.55 -8.81
N VAL A 107 -15.76 -22.26 -9.91
CA VAL A 107 -17.12 -22.38 -10.42
C VAL A 107 -17.55 -23.83 -10.32
N LYS A 108 -18.65 -24.08 -9.62
CA LYS A 108 -19.37 -25.36 -9.61
C LYS A 108 -20.31 -25.40 -10.80
N LEU A 109 -20.18 -26.46 -11.58
CA LEU A 109 -20.87 -26.66 -12.85
C LEU A 109 -22.01 -27.68 -12.67
N PRO A 110 -23.06 -27.62 -13.49
CA PRO A 110 -24.14 -28.61 -13.45
C PRO A 110 -23.65 -29.99 -13.89
N ASP A 111 -24.35 -31.05 -13.50
CA ASP A 111 -23.93 -32.43 -13.80
C ASP A 111 -23.80 -32.73 -15.31
N ALA A 112 -24.63 -32.07 -16.13
CA ALA A 112 -24.63 -32.22 -17.58
C ALA A 112 -24.38 -30.87 -18.26
N HIS A 113 -23.25 -30.75 -18.97
CA HIS A 113 -22.88 -29.58 -19.77
C HIS A 113 -21.79 -29.96 -20.77
N ALA A 114 -21.76 -29.31 -21.93
CA ALA A 114 -20.62 -29.49 -22.81
C ALA A 114 -19.37 -28.77 -22.29
N SER A 115 -18.21 -29.09 -22.86
CA SER A 115 -16.96 -28.39 -22.55
C SER A 115 -17.11 -26.86 -22.67
N ALA A 116 -16.77 -26.13 -21.61
CA ALA A 116 -16.90 -24.67 -21.54
C ALA A 116 -15.60 -24.03 -21.08
N THR A 117 -15.21 -22.92 -21.70
CA THR A 117 -14.03 -22.16 -21.26
C THR A 117 -14.46 -21.04 -20.33
N TRP A 118 -13.78 -20.93 -19.20
CA TRP A 118 -14.02 -19.92 -18.17
C TRP A 118 -12.83 -18.98 -18.10
N GLN A 119 -13.11 -17.72 -17.79
CA GLN A 119 -12.12 -16.66 -17.72
C GLN A 119 -12.36 -15.76 -16.51
N VAL A 120 -11.29 -15.49 -15.77
CA VAL A 120 -11.23 -14.46 -14.73
C VAL A 120 -10.35 -13.31 -15.22
N ASP A 121 -10.92 -12.12 -15.25
CA ASP A 121 -10.23 -10.88 -15.57
C ASP A 121 -10.21 -9.97 -14.36
N VAL A 122 -9.11 -9.25 -14.18
CA VAL A 122 -8.98 -8.24 -13.12
C VAL A 122 -8.71 -6.90 -13.78
N TYR A 123 -9.44 -5.88 -13.37
CA TYR A 123 -9.33 -4.52 -13.87
C TYR A 123 -8.96 -3.58 -12.73
N ASP A 124 -8.15 -2.56 -13.01
CA ASP A 124 -7.87 -1.48 -12.06
C ASP A 124 -9.03 -0.45 -12.03
N GLY A 125 -8.91 0.58 -11.17
CA GLY A 125 -9.90 1.66 -11.07
C GLY A 125 -10.08 2.48 -12.36
N LEU A 126 -9.08 2.45 -13.25
CA LEU A 126 -9.14 3.04 -14.61
C LEU A 126 -9.76 2.08 -15.64
N ARG A 127 -10.26 0.93 -15.20
CA ARG A 127 -10.83 -0.15 -16.03
C ARG A 127 -9.86 -0.69 -17.07
N ARG A 128 -8.56 -0.61 -16.80
CA ARG A 128 -7.53 -1.28 -17.59
C ARG A 128 -7.38 -2.70 -17.10
N ARG A 129 -7.43 -3.67 -18.02
CA ARG A 129 -7.23 -5.08 -17.69
C ARG A 129 -5.79 -5.29 -17.24
N GLN A 130 -5.63 -5.80 -16.03
CA GLN A 130 -4.34 -6.13 -15.47
C GLN A 130 -3.91 -7.53 -15.90
N ALA A 131 -2.66 -7.65 -16.33
CA ALA A 131 -2.07 -8.94 -16.65
C ALA A 131 -1.72 -9.69 -15.36
N CYS A 132 -2.04 -10.99 -15.32
CA CYS A 132 -1.65 -11.83 -14.19
C CYS A 132 -0.25 -12.38 -14.38
N GLN A 133 0.59 -12.12 -13.37
CA GLN A 133 1.96 -12.58 -13.30
C GLN A 133 2.02 -14.11 -13.12
N TYR A 134 1.08 -14.66 -12.35
CA TYR A 134 0.94 -16.10 -12.10
C TYR A 134 -0.53 -16.51 -12.12
N GLY A 135 -0.76 -17.82 -12.26
CA GLY A 135 -2.09 -18.43 -12.25
C GLY A 135 -2.66 -18.69 -13.64
N ALA A 136 -3.78 -19.43 -13.67
CA ALA A 136 -4.51 -19.71 -14.88
C ALA A 136 -5.74 -18.82 -14.96
N GLN A 137 -5.64 -17.71 -15.71
CA GLN A 137 -6.75 -16.77 -15.92
C GLN A 137 -7.88 -17.40 -16.75
N THR A 138 -7.55 -18.37 -17.59
CA THR A 138 -8.47 -19.04 -18.49
C THR A 138 -8.28 -20.55 -18.36
N ARG A 139 -9.38 -21.29 -18.20
CA ARG A 139 -9.39 -22.76 -18.20
C ARG A 139 -10.62 -23.29 -18.89
N THR A 140 -10.45 -24.41 -19.59
CA THR A 140 -11.55 -25.15 -20.18
C THR A 140 -11.94 -26.29 -19.25
N ALA A 141 -13.19 -26.25 -18.78
CA ALA A 141 -13.82 -27.39 -18.14
C ALA A 141 -14.12 -28.44 -19.21
N ALA A 142 -13.77 -29.70 -18.92
CA ALA A 142 -14.22 -30.81 -19.74
C ALA A 142 -15.75 -30.92 -19.65
N GLN A 143 -16.34 -31.65 -20.59
CA GLN A 143 -17.75 -32.02 -20.50
C GLN A 143 -18.03 -32.70 -19.14
N ASP A 144 -19.14 -32.33 -18.52
CA ASP A 144 -19.65 -32.90 -17.27
C ASP A 144 -18.66 -32.81 -16.09
N ALA A 145 -17.69 -31.89 -16.15
CA ALA A 145 -16.74 -31.64 -15.06
C ALA A 145 -17.42 -30.95 -13.88
N ALA A 146 -17.24 -31.44 -12.65
CA ALA A 146 -17.94 -30.88 -11.48
C ALA A 146 -17.58 -29.41 -11.18
N SER A 147 -16.35 -28.98 -11.48
CA SER A 147 -15.89 -27.62 -11.22
C SER A 147 -14.74 -27.18 -12.12
N VAL A 148 -14.51 -25.87 -12.14
CA VAL A 148 -13.31 -25.24 -12.71
C VAL A 148 -12.73 -24.23 -11.73
N GLU A 149 -11.41 -24.24 -11.61
CA GLU A 149 -10.66 -23.32 -10.76
C GLU A 149 -9.76 -22.42 -11.61
N LEU A 150 -9.84 -21.13 -11.37
CA LEU A 150 -9.08 -20.08 -12.02
C LEU A 150 -8.29 -19.30 -10.99
N SER A 151 -7.15 -18.76 -11.39
CA SER A 151 -6.35 -17.92 -10.52
C SER A 151 -5.61 -16.83 -11.27
N CYS A 152 -5.45 -15.69 -10.60
CA CYS A 152 -4.91 -14.47 -11.17
C CYS A 152 -4.11 -13.73 -10.10
N THR A 153 -2.80 -13.97 -10.04
CA THR A 153 -1.90 -13.19 -9.18
C THR A 153 -1.41 -11.98 -9.96
N LEU A 154 -1.71 -10.78 -9.45
CA LEU A 154 -1.25 -9.53 -10.05
C LEU A 154 0.25 -9.32 -9.82
N ARG A 155 0.81 -8.35 -10.55
CA ARG A 155 2.09 -7.74 -10.15
C ARG A 155 1.87 -6.92 -8.87
N THR A 156 2.95 -6.63 -8.16
CA THR A 156 2.87 -5.78 -6.96
C THR A 156 2.34 -4.40 -7.35
N VAL A 157 1.35 -3.93 -6.58
CA VAL A 157 0.79 -2.59 -6.72
C VAL A 157 1.86 -1.57 -6.35
N ARG A 158 2.13 -0.62 -7.23
CA ARG A 158 3.12 0.43 -7.02
C ARG A 158 2.46 1.70 -6.56
N ALA A 159 3.13 2.47 -5.71
CA ALA A 159 2.64 3.78 -5.30
C ALA A 159 2.59 4.80 -6.45
N TRP A 160 3.32 4.57 -7.55
CA TRP A 160 3.34 5.43 -8.74
C TRP A 160 3.76 4.64 -9.99
N SER A 161 3.37 5.12 -11.18
CA SER A 161 3.82 4.58 -12.48
C SER A 161 3.88 5.67 -13.55
N GLU A 162 4.70 5.45 -14.58
CA GLU A 162 4.74 6.31 -15.76
C GLU A 162 3.43 6.21 -16.57
N PRO A 163 3.00 7.26 -17.31
CA PRO A 163 1.75 7.24 -18.07
C PRO A 163 1.64 6.15 -19.15
N TRP A 164 2.77 5.64 -19.64
CA TRP A 164 2.84 4.58 -20.65
C TRP A 164 3.04 3.18 -20.04
N ALA A 165 3.13 3.07 -18.72
CA ALA A 165 3.29 1.81 -18.01
C ALA A 165 1.94 1.27 -17.54
N ASP A 166 1.74 -0.04 -17.70
CA ASP A 166 0.53 -0.74 -17.22
C ASP A 166 0.73 -1.31 -15.81
N ASP A 167 1.56 -0.65 -14.99
CA ASP A 167 1.81 -1.09 -13.62
C ASP A 167 0.55 -0.92 -12.76
N PRO A 168 0.19 -1.92 -11.92
CA PRO A 168 -0.96 -1.81 -11.04
C PRO A 168 -0.75 -0.67 -10.04
N LEU A 169 -1.78 0.15 -9.85
CA LEU A 169 -1.78 1.34 -9.00
C LEU A 169 -2.77 1.21 -7.84
N PRO A 170 -2.60 1.94 -6.72
CA PRO A 170 -3.47 1.82 -5.55
C PRO A 170 -4.88 2.27 -5.91
N GLY A 171 -5.89 1.53 -5.49
CA GLY A 171 -7.30 1.84 -5.76
C GLY A 171 -8.22 0.63 -5.69
N THR A 172 -9.43 0.81 -6.21
CA THR A 172 -10.41 -0.27 -6.31
C THR A 172 -10.13 -1.11 -7.55
N TYR A 173 -10.03 -2.43 -7.37
CA TYR A 173 -9.91 -3.39 -8.44
C TYR A 173 -11.23 -4.10 -8.65
N TYR A 174 -11.49 -4.52 -9.89
CA TYR A 174 -12.71 -5.21 -10.29
C TYR A 174 -12.39 -6.58 -10.86
N VAL A 175 -12.98 -7.62 -10.28
CA VAL A 175 -12.95 -8.97 -10.81
C VAL A 175 -14.14 -9.16 -11.72
N ARG A 176 -13.90 -9.74 -12.91
CA ARG A 176 -14.95 -10.22 -13.82
C ARG A 176 -14.74 -11.71 -14.06
N LEU A 177 -15.75 -12.50 -13.73
CA LEU A 177 -15.81 -13.92 -14.04
C LEU A 177 -16.85 -14.17 -15.13
N THR A 178 -16.47 -14.90 -16.17
CA THR A 178 -17.38 -15.20 -17.29
C THR A 178 -16.97 -16.45 -18.05
N THR A 179 -17.83 -16.89 -18.97
CA THR A 179 -17.55 -17.95 -19.93
C THR A 179 -17.15 -17.37 -21.29
N VAL A 180 -16.33 -18.11 -22.02
CA VAL A 180 -15.85 -17.75 -23.37
C VAL A 180 -16.17 -18.90 -24.31
N GLY A 181 -16.80 -18.58 -25.45
CA GLY A 181 -17.14 -19.58 -26.46
C GLY A 181 -18.14 -20.64 -25.97
N LEU A 182 -19.07 -20.25 -25.09
CA LEU A 182 -20.09 -21.13 -24.55
C LEU A 182 -21.03 -21.65 -25.66
N LYS A 183 -21.35 -22.94 -25.62
CA LYS A 183 -22.31 -23.53 -26.56
C LYS A 183 -23.72 -23.06 -26.22
N THR A 184 -24.53 -22.81 -27.24
CA THR A 184 -25.90 -22.29 -27.06
C THR A 184 -26.79 -23.21 -26.22
N ALA A 185 -26.54 -24.52 -26.24
CA ALA A 185 -27.28 -25.49 -25.43
C ALA A 185 -27.02 -25.36 -23.91
N ASP A 186 -25.87 -24.82 -23.53
CA ASP A 186 -25.45 -24.68 -22.13
C ASP A 186 -25.74 -23.27 -21.57
N LEU A 187 -26.21 -22.33 -22.41
CA LEU A 187 -26.58 -20.98 -21.98
C LEU A 187 -27.74 -21.04 -20.97
N GLY A 188 -27.60 -20.32 -19.86
CA GLY A 188 -28.64 -20.26 -18.84
C GLY A 188 -28.63 -21.42 -17.84
N LEU A 189 -27.74 -22.41 -17.99
CA LEU A 189 -27.62 -23.48 -17.00
C LEU A 189 -27.15 -22.91 -15.64
N PRO A 190 -27.69 -23.39 -14.51
CA PRO A 190 -27.35 -22.86 -13.20
C PRO A 190 -25.91 -23.21 -12.81
N VAL A 191 -25.21 -22.23 -12.24
CA VAL A 191 -23.85 -22.37 -11.69
C VAL A 191 -23.74 -21.68 -10.34
N SER A 192 -22.77 -22.11 -9.55
CA SER A 192 -22.37 -21.42 -8.32
C SER A 192 -20.92 -21.00 -8.43
N ALA A 193 -20.65 -19.72 -8.25
CA ALA A 193 -19.31 -19.15 -8.27
C ALA A 193 -18.87 -18.79 -6.86
N GLU A 194 -17.61 -19.04 -6.56
CA GLU A 194 -16.92 -18.62 -5.34
C GLU A 194 -15.70 -17.80 -5.75
N VAL A 195 -15.52 -16.62 -5.18
CA VAL A 195 -14.35 -15.76 -5.40
C VAL A 195 -13.73 -15.40 -4.07
N GLN A 196 -12.41 -15.54 -3.99
CA GLN A 196 -11.63 -15.11 -2.85
C GLN A 196 -10.44 -14.31 -3.36
N VAL A 197 -10.17 -13.17 -2.71
CA VAL A 197 -9.02 -12.34 -3.02
C VAL A 197 -8.09 -12.37 -1.83
N ASP A 198 -6.94 -13.04 -1.98
CA ASP A 198 -5.88 -12.99 -0.97
C ASP A 198 -4.87 -11.92 -1.39
N SER A 199 -4.17 -11.31 -0.44
CA SER A 199 -3.05 -10.44 -0.76
C SER A 199 -1.84 -10.74 0.09
N LYS A 200 -0.68 -10.55 -0.51
CA LYS A 200 0.60 -10.61 0.18
C LYS A 200 1.22 -9.22 0.18
N ASP A 201 1.59 -8.73 1.36
CA ASP A 201 2.47 -7.58 1.47
C ASP A 201 3.90 -7.98 1.07
N VAL A 202 4.45 -7.27 0.09
CA VAL A 202 5.82 -7.45 -0.41
C VAL A 202 6.80 -6.56 0.37
N GLY A 203 6.30 -5.59 1.14
CA GLY A 203 7.06 -4.68 1.98
C GLY A 203 7.98 -3.76 1.19
N GLY A 204 8.95 -3.17 1.88
CA GLY A 204 9.86 -2.16 1.33
C GLY A 204 10.70 -2.58 0.11
N ALA A 205 10.77 -3.88 -0.22
CA ALA A 205 11.46 -4.37 -1.42
C ALA A 205 10.78 -3.93 -2.74
N ALA A 206 9.48 -3.62 -2.68
CA ALA A 206 8.72 -3.10 -3.82
C ALA A 206 8.43 -1.60 -3.71
N ALA A 207 8.91 -0.93 -2.66
CA ALA A 207 8.72 0.50 -2.48
C ALA A 207 9.43 1.28 -3.58
N VAL A 208 8.70 2.23 -4.19
CA VAL A 208 9.21 3.15 -5.20
C VAL A 208 9.20 4.57 -4.64
N ASP A 209 10.07 5.42 -5.17
CA ASP A 209 10.09 6.84 -4.81
C ASP A 209 8.98 7.56 -5.61
N GLY A 210 7.86 7.87 -4.95
CA GLY A 210 6.72 8.53 -5.55
C GLY A 210 5.39 8.01 -5.00
N SER A 211 4.34 8.81 -5.09
CA SER A 211 2.99 8.43 -4.70
C SER A 211 1.98 9.04 -5.67
N LEU A 212 0.84 8.37 -5.84
CA LEU A 212 -0.35 9.02 -6.35
C LEU A 212 -0.80 10.09 -5.35
N ALA A 213 -1.39 11.17 -5.87
CA ALA A 213 -2.04 12.17 -5.04
C ALA A 213 -3.27 11.57 -4.34
N GLU A 214 -4.00 10.72 -5.05
CA GLU A 214 -5.21 10.05 -4.58
C GLU A 214 -5.27 8.61 -5.16
N PRO A 215 -5.80 7.64 -4.39
CA PRO A 215 -6.02 6.29 -4.89
C PRO A 215 -7.10 6.26 -5.99
N LEU A 216 -7.01 5.30 -6.91
CA LEU A 216 -7.93 5.15 -8.04
C LEU A 216 -9.25 4.52 -7.60
N VAL A 217 -10.04 5.27 -6.83
CA VAL A 217 -11.35 4.89 -6.30
C VAL A 217 -12.45 5.66 -7.05
N PRO A 218 -13.61 5.05 -7.34
CA PRO A 218 -14.74 5.77 -7.93
C PRO A 218 -15.10 7.03 -7.14
N GLY A 219 -15.27 8.16 -7.83
CA GLY A 219 -15.75 9.41 -7.22
C GLY A 219 -14.68 10.33 -6.62
N VAL A 220 -13.42 9.88 -6.49
CA VAL A 220 -12.35 10.67 -5.87
C VAL A 220 -12.06 12.00 -6.58
N ALA A 221 -12.05 12.01 -7.92
CA ALA A 221 -11.83 13.23 -8.70
C ALA A 221 -12.98 14.25 -8.61
N VAL A 222 -14.18 13.83 -8.17
CA VAL A 222 -15.33 14.73 -7.97
C VAL A 222 -15.24 15.39 -6.58
N ALA A 223 -14.69 14.69 -5.59
CA ALA A 223 -14.40 15.25 -4.27
C ALA A 223 -13.29 16.32 -4.33
N ALA A 224 -12.19 16.04 -5.05
CA ALA A 224 -11.07 16.99 -5.21
C ALA A 224 -11.42 18.30 -5.94
N GLY A 225 -12.55 18.34 -6.67
CA GLY A 225 -13.06 19.53 -7.34
C GLY A 225 -14.04 20.36 -6.49
N SER A 226 -14.36 19.91 -5.27
CA SER A 226 -15.39 20.50 -4.41
C SER A 226 -14.82 21.37 -3.27
N ASP A 227 -13.51 21.62 -3.25
CA ASP A 227 -12.81 22.49 -2.27
C ASP A 227 -13.11 24.00 -2.45
N SER A 228 -14.28 24.33 -2.98
CA SER A 228 -14.78 25.70 -3.11
C SER A 228 -16.29 25.66 -3.04
N ASP A 229 -16.85 25.43 -1.85
CA ASP A 229 -18.09 26.03 -1.34
C ASP A 229 -18.48 25.36 -0.01
N GLU A 230 -18.00 25.93 1.09
CA GLU A 230 -18.45 25.65 2.46
C GLU A 230 -19.88 26.18 2.67
N ASP A 231 -20.90 25.56 2.09
CA ASP A 231 -22.29 25.55 2.61
C ASP A 231 -23.21 24.82 1.64
N SER A 232 -23.25 23.50 1.70
CA SER A 232 -24.41 22.70 1.27
C SER A 232 -24.24 21.26 1.72
N GLY A 233 -25.03 20.86 2.72
CA GLY A 233 -25.16 19.47 3.19
C GLY A 233 -25.83 18.55 2.17
N THR A 234 -25.25 18.44 0.98
CA THR A 234 -25.60 17.42 0.00
C THR A 234 -24.61 16.29 0.17
N SER A 235 -25.09 15.15 0.67
CA SER A 235 -24.40 13.87 0.70
C SER A 235 -23.86 13.53 -0.69
N VAL A 236 -22.63 13.95 -0.99
CA VAL A 236 -21.90 13.50 -2.18
C VAL A 236 -21.73 12.00 -2.02
N ALA A 237 -22.25 11.26 -3.00
CA ALA A 237 -22.61 9.86 -2.89
C ALA A 237 -21.54 8.97 -2.24
N VAL A 238 -21.98 8.26 -1.21
CA VAL A 238 -21.32 7.21 -0.44
C VAL A 238 -21.00 6.02 -1.35
N LEU A 239 -20.02 6.15 -2.23
CA LEU A 239 -19.38 5.05 -2.97
C LEU A 239 -17.93 4.82 -2.51
N SER A 240 -17.51 5.50 -1.45
CA SER A 240 -16.12 5.55 -0.96
C SER A 240 -15.87 4.69 0.28
N SER A 241 -16.63 3.63 0.53
CA SER A 241 -16.35 2.70 1.65
C SER A 241 -15.23 1.69 1.36
N ILE A 242 -14.70 1.65 0.14
CA ILE A 242 -13.62 0.74 -0.23
C ILE A 242 -12.28 1.34 0.17
N GLU A 243 -11.96 1.25 1.45
CA GLU A 243 -10.64 1.52 2.01
C GLU A 243 -10.04 0.19 2.50
N PRO A 244 -8.74 -0.08 2.31
CA PRO A 244 -8.10 -1.22 2.97
C PRO A 244 -8.29 -1.14 4.49
N ASP A 245 -8.28 -2.29 5.18
CA ASP A 245 -8.44 -2.36 6.66
C ASP A 245 -7.49 -1.41 7.43
N ASP A 246 -6.29 -1.19 6.89
CA ASP A 246 -5.24 -0.35 7.48
C ASP A 246 -5.21 1.09 6.91
N GLY A 247 -6.18 1.48 6.08
CA GLY A 247 -6.17 2.74 5.33
C GLY A 247 -5.28 2.71 4.08
N TRP A 248 -5.36 3.76 3.25
CA TRP A 248 -4.39 3.93 2.16
C TRP A 248 -3.03 4.37 2.72
N ALA A 249 -1.97 3.65 2.34
CA ALA A 249 -0.62 3.99 2.74
C ALA A 249 -0.22 5.38 2.21
N SER A 250 -0.14 6.35 3.13
CA SER A 250 0.51 7.63 2.86
C SER A 250 2.02 7.41 2.83
N GLY A 251 2.62 7.48 1.64
CA GLY A 251 3.96 6.98 1.30
C GLY A 251 5.17 7.63 1.97
N TRP A 252 5.05 8.23 3.15
CA TRP A 252 6.19 8.86 3.83
C TRP A 252 6.99 7.91 4.75
N TRP A 253 6.38 6.84 5.27
CA TRP A 253 7.03 5.83 6.13
C TRP A 253 7.05 4.45 5.47
N SER A 254 8.19 3.76 5.46
CA SER A 254 8.34 2.40 4.92
C SER A 254 9.50 1.65 5.58
N ASP A 255 9.52 0.32 5.50
CA ASP A 255 10.62 -0.52 6.02
C ASP A 255 12.00 -0.13 5.48
N ARG A 256 12.06 0.53 4.32
CA ARG A 256 13.30 1.09 3.77
C ARG A 256 13.92 2.11 4.71
N TRP A 257 13.10 2.94 5.37
CA TRP A 257 13.60 3.91 6.35
C TRP A 257 14.15 3.24 7.61
N VAL A 258 13.54 2.13 8.05
CA VAL A 258 14.06 1.32 9.17
C VAL A 258 15.45 0.80 8.82
N TRP A 259 15.62 0.17 7.65
CA TRP A 259 16.91 -0.31 7.20
C TRP A 259 17.94 0.80 6.99
N THR A 260 17.51 1.95 6.47
CA THR A 260 18.39 3.12 6.26
C THR A 260 18.86 3.71 7.60
N ALA A 261 17.97 3.82 8.59
CA ALA A 261 18.31 4.31 9.92
C ALA A 261 19.25 3.34 10.65
N VAL A 262 18.95 2.04 10.63
CA VAL A 262 19.81 1.00 11.23
C VAL A 262 21.18 0.97 10.56
N GLY A 263 21.23 1.02 9.23
CA GLY A 263 22.48 1.09 8.47
C GLY A 263 23.29 2.34 8.80
N GLY A 264 22.63 3.50 8.93
CA GLY A 264 23.26 4.76 9.33
C GLY A 264 23.85 4.71 10.74
N VAL A 265 23.12 4.12 11.70
CA VAL A 265 23.62 3.91 13.07
C VAL A 265 24.84 2.98 13.08
N LEU A 266 24.79 1.86 12.36
CA LEU A 266 25.91 0.93 12.26
C LEU A 266 27.14 1.58 11.60
N ALA A 267 26.95 2.37 10.54
CA ALA A 267 28.02 3.11 9.89
C ALA A 267 28.63 4.16 10.83
N ALA A 268 27.81 4.88 11.61
CA ALA A 268 28.28 5.83 12.61
C ALA A 268 29.10 5.15 13.70
N LEU A 269 28.64 4.01 14.23
CA LEU A 269 29.36 3.23 15.23
C LEU A 269 30.70 2.70 14.68
N ALA A 270 30.71 2.20 13.44
CA ALA A 270 31.93 1.78 12.78
C ALA A 270 32.91 2.96 12.56
N GLY A 271 32.39 4.15 12.21
CA GLY A 271 33.18 5.37 12.08
C GLY A 271 33.81 5.81 13.39
N VAL A 272 33.04 5.84 14.48
CA VAL A 272 33.54 6.17 15.83
C VAL A 272 34.53 5.12 16.34
N GLY A 273 34.24 3.83 16.11
CA GLY A 273 35.13 2.72 16.43
C GLY A 273 36.45 2.80 15.67
N GLY A 274 36.40 2.99 14.35
CA GLY A 274 37.60 3.15 13.51
C GLY A 274 38.41 4.39 13.87
N TYR A 275 37.74 5.51 14.16
CA TYR A 275 38.41 6.73 14.61
C TYR A 275 39.11 6.53 15.96
N SER A 276 38.48 5.86 16.91
CA SER A 276 39.09 5.60 18.23
C SER A 276 40.31 4.67 18.13
N LEU A 277 40.30 3.69 17.21
CA LEU A 277 41.45 2.82 16.94
C LEU A 277 42.60 3.54 16.23
N THR A 278 42.31 4.46 15.30
CA THR A 278 43.34 5.14 14.48
C THR A 278 43.95 6.37 15.14
N ARG A 279 43.31 6.97 16.15
CA ARG A 279 43.81 8.21 16.77
C ARG A 279 45.15 8.05 17.51
N GLY A 280 45.56 6.81 17.81
CA GLY A 280 46.81 6.48 18.51
C GLY A 280 46.82 6.97 19.96
N VAL A 281 47.63 6.33 20.80
CA VAL A 281 47.89 6.85 22.16
C VAL A 281 48.69 8.14 21.99
N GLY A 282 48.08 9.28 22.31
CA GLY A 282 48.64 10.61 22.04
C GLY A 282 50.08 10.78 22.55
N ARG A 283 50.79 11.76 21.97
CA ARG A 283 52.21 12.06 22.28
C ARG A 283 52.43 12.14 23.80
N PRO A 284 53.38 11.37 24.38
CA PRO A 284 53.65 11.42 25.81
C PRO A 284 54.05 12.84 26.23
N SER A 285 53.47 13.32 27.32
CA SER A 285 53.60 14.70 27.84
C SER A 285 54.94 15.00 28.51
N ARG A 286 55.96 14.14 28.36
CA ARG A 286 57.26 14.30 28.99
C ARG A 286 58.36 14.27 27.95
N VAL A 287 58.58 15.41 27.29
CA VAL A 287 59.89 15.73 26.74
C VAL A 287 60.53 16.68 27.76
N PRO A 288 61.54 16.25 28.53
CA PRO A 288 62.26 17.16 29.41
C PRO A 288 62.99 18.22 28.56
N PRO A 289 63.05 19.48 29.02
CA PRO A 289 63.86 20.49 28.35
C PRO A 289 65.32 20.03 28.34
N SER A 290 65.94 20.04 27.16
CA SER A 290 67.37 19.80 27.01
C SER A 290 68.14 20.92 27.72
N ALA A 291 69.06 20.52 28.59
CA ALA A 291 69.99 21.37 29.33
C ALA A 291 70.97 22.11 28.42
#